data_AF-A0A1S1HKC0-F1
#
_entry.id   AF-A0A1S1HKC0-F1
#
_cell.length_a   1.000
_cell.length_b   1.000
_cell.length_c   1.000
_cell.angle_alpha   90.00
_cell.angle_beta   90.00
_cell.angle_gamma   90.00
#
_symmetry.space_group_name_H-M   'P 1'
#
loop_
_entity.id
_entity.type
_entity.pdbx_description
1 polymer ?
#
loop_
_entity_poly.entity_id
_entity_poly.type
_entity_poly.pdbx_seq_one_letter_code
_entity_poly.pdbx_strand_id
1 'polypeptide(L)'
;MLNSIRSKLFTRQNTAESISSKIHSSISSNIKNVSNSIFYMNLNEKKVPHLDLSKRNLTSLSEEYSQTHINEITRVSKILKETRALFKGSPFKCGNKIRFNRTIEQHKECIDRLSMIRKSDNLSDHLIQSIKSKTGNCGELAYIAYALLHNSGFDADYIIFDDLKNKRFDHAICQVEILGEKYYVDPWFNIFCKKTDYSDVILEKANIWRENGKHISARLVWDEIEKYLKYNDSQFLSSFEIKNEDLQNLTKIIEGKVISSDLPITSVQFIEKIRSIQ
;
A
#
# COMPACT_ATOMS: atom_id res chain seq x y z
N MET A 1 -20.63 4.72 18.49
CA MET A 1 -19.86 5.36 17.39
C MET A 1 -19.10 4.36 16.51
N LEU A 2 -18.51 3.27 17.05
CA LEU A 2 -17.83 2.20 16.28
C LEU A 2 -18.73 1.45 15.26
N ASN A 3 -20.02 1.26 15.56
CA ASN A 3 -20.96 0.62 14.63
C ASN A 3 -21.30 1.48 13.40
N SER A 4 -21.13 2.81 13.48
CA SER A 4 -21.38 3.71 12.35
C SER A 4 -20.22 3.80 11.35
N ILE A 5 -19.01 3.41 11.78
CA ILE A 5 -17.82 3.33 10.92
C ILE A 5 -17.78 1.95 10.24
N ARG A 6 -18.10 0.87 10.99
CA ARG A 6 -18.23 -0.49 10.45
C ARG A 6 -19.34 -0.63 9.41
N SER A 7 -20.49 0.06 9.55
CA SER A 7 -21.58 -0.05 8.57
C SER A 7 -21.32 0.69 7.26
N LYS A 8 -20.64 1.84 7.28
CA LYS A 8 -20.38 2.65 6.07
C LYS A 8 -19.42 1.99 5.08
N LEU A 9 -18.55 1.08 5.54
CA LEU A 9 -17.70 0.23 4.70
C LEU A 9 -18.46 -0.96 4.06
N PHE A 10 -19.65 -1.30 4.57
CA PHE A 10 -20.41 -2.49 4.16
C PHE A 10 -21.67 -2.21 3.32
N THR A 11 -22.27 -1.00 3.36
CA THR A 11 -23.60 -0.77 2.71
C THR A 11 -23.59 -0.17 1.30
N ARG A 12 -22.43 0.01 0.65
CA ARG A 12 -22.37 0.70 -0.67
C ARG A 12 -22.09 -0.21 -1.87
N GLN A 13 -22.26 -1.52 -1.70
CA GLN A 13 -22.03 -2.51 -2.76
C GLN A 13 -23.18 -2.68 -3.78
N ASN A 14 -24.40 -2.14 -3.54
CA ASN A 14 -25.61 -2.58 -4.27
C ASN A 14 -26.42 -1.51 -5.04
N THR A 15 -25.88 -0.34 -5.37
CA THR A 15 -26.68 0.69 -6.10
C THR A 15 -25.89 1.42 -7.19
N ALA A 16 -25.57 0.72 -8.28
CA ALA A 16 -25.05 1.35 -9.50
C ALA A 16 -25.35 0.55 -10.78
N GLU A 17 -26.53 -0.08 -10.87
CA GLU A 17 -26.92 -0.93 -12.01
C GLU A 17 -27.59 -0.20 -13.20
N SER A 18 -27.69 1.14 -13.24
CA SER A 18 -28.70 1.76 -14.12
C SER A 18 -28.24 2.77 -15.18
N ILE A 19 -26.95 2.91 -15.54
CA ILE A 19 -26.56 3.94 -16.56
C ILE A 19 -25.39 3.49 -17.46
N SER A 20 -25.53 2.36 -18.16
CA SER A 20 -24.52 1.88 -19.13
C SER A 20 -25.15 1.45 -20.45
N SER A 21 -25.70 2.39 -21.23
CA SER A 21 -26.21 2.03 -22.56
C SER A 21 -26.14 3.10 -23.64
N LYS A 22 -25.36 4.18 -23.49
CA LYS A 22 -25.13 5.11 -24.61
C LYS A 22 -23.71 5.68 -24.57
N ILE A 23 -23.12 5.77 -25.77
CA ILE A 23 -21.81 6.35 -26.12
C ILE A 23 -20.70 5.30 -26.30
N HIS A 24 -20.92 4.38 -27.25
CA HIS A 24 -19.86 3.62 -27.91
C HIS A 24 -19.99 3.84 -29.43
N SER A 25 -19.47 4.96 -29.92
CA SER A 25 -19.17 5.14 -31.35
C SER A 25 -18.41 6.45 -31.57
N SER A 26 -17.09 6.40 -31.41
CA SER A 26 -16.11 7.28 -32.06
C SER A 26 -14.74 6.99 -31.46
N ILE A 27 -13.68 7.10 -32.26
CA ILE A 27 -12.27 6.86 -31.92
C ILE A 27 -11.82 5.42 -32.21
N SER A 28 -12.01 5.02 -33.47
CA SER A 28 -11.16 4.04 -34.14
C SER A 28 -10.47 4.75 -35.30
N SER A 29 -9.29 5.32 -35.05
CA SER A 29 -8.25 5.64 -36.03
C SER A 29 -7.25 6.60 -35.39
N ASN A 30 -5.95 6.32 -35.53
CA ASN A 30 -4.79 7.02 -34.96
C ASN A 30 -4.54 6.58 -33.51
N ILE A 31 -3.53 5.78 -33.18
CA ILE A 31 -2.11 6.04 -33.43
C ILE A 31 -1.40 4.68 -33.58
N LYS A 32 -1.06 4.33 -34.82
CA LYS A 32 0.08 3.46 -35.17
C LYS A 32 1.18 4.40 -35.65
N ASN A 33 2.42 4.12 -35.29
CA ASN A 33 3.64 4.93 -35.45
C ASN A 33 3.76 5.95 -34.29
N VAL A 34 4.76 5.91 -33.42
CA VAL A 34 6.19 5.96 -33.75
C VAL A 34 6.99 5.19 -32.69
N SER A 35 7.74 4.19 -33.14
CA SER A 35 8.95 3.69 -32.50
C SER A 35 10.17 4.41 -33.09
N ASN A 36 10.89 5.19 -32.29
CA ASN A 36 12.36 5.26 -32.21
C ASN A 36 12.86 6.58 -31.62
N SER A 37 13.82 6.43 -30.69
CA SER A 37 14.92 7.34 -30.37
C SER A 37 14.59 8.82 -30.11
N ILE A 38 14.49 9.23 -28.84
CA ILE A 38 15.11 10.49 -28.41
C ILE A 38 15.68 10.34 -26.98
N PHE A 39 17.00 10.29 -26.91
CA PHE A 39 17.78 10.64 -25.72
C PHE A 39 17.66 12.16 -25.55
N TYR A 40 17.02 12.63 -24.48
CA TYR A 40 17.18 14.00 -24.00
C TYR A 40 17.81 13.94 -22.61
N MET A 41 19.12 14.17 -22.56
CA MET A 41 19.74 14.76 -21.37
C MET A 41 19.23 16.19 -21.28
N ASN A 42 18.35 16.47 -20.33
CA ASN A 42 18.04 17.84 -19.93
C ASN A 42 18.75 18.12 -18.60
N LEU A 43 19.96 18.66 -18.73
CA LEU A 43 20.72 19.29 -17.65
C LEU A 43 20.10 20.68 -17.44
N ASN A 44 19.15 20.79 -16.50
CA ASN A 44 18.85 22.01 -15.72
C ASN A 44 17.55 21.81 -14.94
N GLU A 45 17.66 21.08 -13.83
CA GLU A 45 16.87 21.24 -12.61
C GLU A 45 17.54 20.29 -11.61
N LYS A 46 18.16 20.81 -10.55
CA LYS A 46 18.48 19.98 -9.38
C LYS A 46 17.16 19.56 -8.73
N LYS A 47 16.45 18.61 -9.34
CA LYS A 47 15.47 17.80 -8.64
C LYS A 47 16.26 16.97 -7.64
N VAL A 48 16.24 17.39 -6.38
CA VAL A 48 16.60 16.50 -5.27
C VAL A 48 15.78 15.23 -5.50
N PRO A 49 16.40 14.06 -5.72
CA PRO A 49 15.61 12.89 -6.06
C PRO A 49 14.70 12.60 -4.86
N HIS A 50 13.39 12.54 -5.07
CA HIS A 50 12.42 12.22 -4.03
C HIS A 50 12.75 10.82 -3.51
N LEU A 51 13.34 10.70 -2.32
CA LEU A 51 14.22 9.57 -2.01
C LEU A 51 13.61 8.62 -0.97
N ASP A 52 13.15 7.48 -1.46
CA ASP A 52 12.90 6.28 -0.66
C ASP A 52 14.18 5.86 0.07
N LEU A 53 14.26 6.19 1.37
CA LEU A 53 15.41 5.95 2.25
C LEU A 53 15.71 4.46 2.41
N SER A 54 14.74 3.58 2.13
CA SER A 54 14.98 2.13 2.13
C SER A 54 15.96 1.67 1.04
N LYS A 55 16.23 2.53 0.05
CA LYS A 55 17.13 2.27 -1.08
C LYS A 55 18.44 3.07 -1.06
N ARG A 56 18.60 4.04 -0.14
CA ARG A 56 19.84 4.84 -0.05
C ARG A 56 20.99 4.01 0.53
N ASN A 57 22.21 4.30 0.06
CA ASN A 57 23.42 3.78 0.67
C ASN A 57 23.84 4.64 1.88
N LEU A 58 24.63 4.06 2.79
CA LEU A 58 25.03 4.73 4.03
C LEU A 58 25.88 5.99 3.78
N THR A 59 26.73 5.97 2.74
CA THR A 59 27.61 7.10 2.37
C THR A 59 26.81 8.35 2.01
N SER A 60 25.73 8.22 1.22
CA SER A 60 24.86 9.35 0.88
C SER A 60 24.08 9.90 2.07
N LEU A 61 23.77 9.07 3.07
CA LEU A 61 23.08 9.51 4.28
C LEU A 61 24.02 10.27 5.22
N SER A 62 25.31 9.91 5.26
CA SER A 62 26.30 10.59 6.11
C SER A 62 26.63 12.01 5.71
N GLU A 63 26.28 12.43 4.49
CA GLU A 63 26.42 13.81 4.04
C GLU A 63 25.27 14.71 4.54
N GLU A 64 24.10 14.14 4.84
CA GLU A 64 22.87 14.87 5.15
C GLU A 64 22.48 14.78 6.64
N TYR A 65 22.90 13.71 7.32
CA TYR A 65 22.41 13.35 8.64
C TYR A 65 23.54 13.05 9.63
N SER A 66 23.29 13.30 10.92
CA SER A 66 24.18 12.85 11.98
C SER A 66 24.20 11.33 12.09
N GLN A 67 25.28 10.75 12.64
CA GLN A 67 25.38 9.30 12.82
C GLN A 67 24.22 8.72 13.65
N THR A 68 23.76 9.43 14.68
CA THR A 68 22.60 9.05 15.49
C THR A 68 21.35 8.96 14.61
N HIS A 69 21.11 9.95 13.76
CA HIS A 69 19.97 9.95 12.85
C HIS A 69 20.06 8.77 11.86
N ILE A 70 21.22 8.52 11.27
CA ILE A 70 21.45 7.40 10.34
C ILE A 70 21.14 6.05 11.03
N ASN A 71 21.56 5.89 12.28
CA ASN A 71 21.29 4.68 13.05
C ASN A 71 19.78 4.46 13.23
N GLU A 72 19.02 5.50 13.56
CA GLU A 72 17.55 5.41 13.71
C GLU A 72 16.85 5.14 12.36
N ILE A 73 17.24 5.82 11.28
CA ILE A 73 16.77 5.54 9.91
C ILE A 73 17.03 4.06 9.56
N THR A 74 18.21 3.54 9.88
CA THR A 74 18.59 2.16 9.60
C THR A 74 17.73 1.17 10.39
N ARG A 75 17.45 1.47 11.68
CA ARG A 75 16.56 0.66 12.53
C ARG A 75 15.15 0.60 11.95
N VAL A 76 14.56 1.73 11.56
CA VAL A 76 13.23 1.78 10.94
C VAL A 76 13.20 1.03 9.60
N SER A 77 14.23 1.21 8.78
CA SER A 77 14.39 0.48 7.51
C SER A 77 14.45 -1.04 7.71
N LYS A 78 15.12 -1.51 8.78
CA LYS A 78 15.13 -2.93 9.16
C LYS A 78 13.74 -3.43 9.53
N ILE A 79 12.97 -2.67 10.30
CA ILE A 79 11.60 -3.02 10.70
C ILE A 79 10.65 -3.09 9.49
N LEU A 80 10.80 -2.16 8.52
CA LEU A 80 10.10 -2.24 7.24
C LEU A 80 10.40 -3.56 6.51
N LYS A 81 11.68 -3.95 6.43
CA LYS A 81 12.11 -5.20 5.80
C LYS A 81 11.59 -6.43 6.55
N GLU A 82 11.63 -6.42 7.87
CA GLU A 82 11.11 -7.49 8.75
C GLU A 82 9.60 -7.68 8.54
N THR A 83 8.82 -6.60 8.62
CA THR A 83 7.37 -6.62 8.35
C THR A 83 7.07 -7.25 6.99
N ARG A 84 7.85 -6.91 5.96
CA ARG A 84 7.64 -7.42 4.61
C ARG A 84 8.08 -8.86 4.43
N ALA A 85 9.08 -9.31 5.18
CA ALA A 85 9.60 -10.67 5.15
C ALA A 85 8.53 -11.69 5.58
N LEU A 86 7.67 -11.32 6.55
CA LEU A 86 6.52 -12.12 6.99
C LEU A 86 5.58 -12.52 5.85
N PHE A 87 5.56 -11.75 4.77
CA PHE A 87 4.71 -11.98 3.60
C PHE A 87 5.51 -12.35 2.33
N LYS A 88 6.83 -12.55 2.44
CA LYS A 88 7.69 -12.87 1.28
C LYS A 88 7.41 -14.28 0.77
N GLY A 89 7.54 -14.48 -0.54
CA GLY A 89 7.36 -15.78 -1.19
C GLY A 89 5.91 -16.22 -1.39
N SER A 90 4.93 -15.46 -0.89
CA SER A 90 3.51 -15.73 -1.11
C SER A 90 3.04 -15.12 -2.44
N PRO A 91 2.52 -15.91 -3.40
CA PRO A 91 1.83 -15.35 -4.55
C PRO A 91 0.56 -14.61 -4.12
N PHE A 92 0.03 -14.89 -2.93
CA PHE A 92 -1.24 -14.37 -2.40
C PHE A 92 -1.08 -13.16 -1.48
N LYS A 93 0.04 -12.42 -1.57
CA LYS A 93 0.36 -11.37 -0.59
C LYS A 93 -0.74 -10.31 -0.41
N CYS A 94 -1.48 -9.97 -1.45
CA CYS A 94 -2.38 -8.80 -1.45
C CYS A 94 -3.41 -8.92 -2.58
N GLY A 95 -4.68 -8.74 -2.26
CA GLY A 95 -5.80 -8.97 -3.19
C GLY A 95 -6.02 -7.79 -4.14
N ASN A 96 -5.72 -6.58 -3.70
CA ASN A 96 -5.94 -5.34 -4.47
C ASN A 96 -4.75 -4.95 -5.37
N LYS A 97 -3.76 -5.84 -5.54
CA LYS A 97 -2.68 -5.66 -6.53
C LYS A 97 -2.80 -6.73 -7.59
N ILE A 98 -3.10 -6.31 -8.79
CA ILE A 98 -3.29 -7.19 -9.95
C ILE A 98 -1.97 -7.28 -10.71
N ARG A 99 -1.57 -8.49 -11.10
CA ARG A 99 -0.29 -8.75 -11.79
C ARG A 99 -0.42 -9.90 -12.76
N PHE A 100 0.19 -9.80 -13.93
CA PHE A 100 0.20 -10.88 -14.91
C PHE A 100 1.05 -12.10 -14.54
N ASN A 101 1.94 -11.95 -13.56
CA ASN A 101 2.72 -13.07 -13.04
C ASN A 101 1.99 -13.93 -11.99
N ARG A 102 0.68 -13.75 -11.85
CA ARG A 102 -0.21 -14.56 -11.02
C ARG A 102 -1.30 -15.14 -11.91
N THR A 103 -1.66 -16.40 -11.67
CA THR A 103 -2.83 -16.98 -12.34
C THR A 103 -4.13 -16.36 -11.81
N ILE A 104 -5.23 -16.61 -12.52
CA ILE A 104 -6.58 -16.21 -12.11
C ILE A 104 -6.91 -16.87 -10.76
N GLU A 105 -6.68 -18.18 -10.64
CA GLU A 105 -6.91 -18.95 -9.43
C GLU A 105 -6.12 -18.39 -8.24
N GLN A 106 -4.88 -17.93 -8.48
CA GLN A 106 -4.08 -17.31 -7.43
C GLN A 106 -4.64 -15.96 -6.97
N HIS A 107 -5.26 -15.17 -7.85
CA HIS A 107 -5.95 -13.95 -7.42
C HIS A 107 -7.22 -14.28 -6.64
N LYS A 108 -8.01 -15.24 -7.09
CA LYS A 108 -9.23 -15.69 -6.40
C LYS A 108 -8.90 -16.20 -5.00
N GLU A 109 -7.93 -17.09 -4.88
CA GLU A 109 -7.48 -17.63 -3.59
C GLU A 109 -6.98 -16.52 -2.65
N CYS A 110 -6.31 -15.50 -3.17
CA CYS A 110 -5.90 -14.34 -2.38
C CYS A 110 -7.11 -13.56 -1.81
N ILE A 111 -8.15 -13.37 -2.61
CA ILE A 111 -9.39 -12.70 -2.19
C ILE A 111 -10.13 -13.56 -1.14
N ASP A 112 -10.22 -14.86 -1.36
CA ASP A 112 -10.88 -15.78 -0.44
C ASP A 112 -10.15 -15.83 0.92
N ARG A 113 -8.82 -15.91 0.91
CA ARG A 113 -7.99 -15.82 2.13
C ARG A 113 -8.21 -14.51 2.87
N LEU A 114 -8.23 -13.37 2.16
CA LEU A 114 -8.54 -12.07 2.77
C LEU A 114 -9.93 -12.07 3.43
N SER A 115 -10.93 -12.63 2.76
CA SER A 115 -12.28 -12.77 3.33
C SER A 115 -12.26 -13.58 4.62
N MET A 116 -11.56 -14.73 4.64
CA MET A 116 -11.45 -15.59 5.82
C MET A 116 -10.72 -14.91 6.98
N ILE A 117 -9.59 -14.23 6.72
CA ILE A 117 -8.82 -13.50 7.75
C ILE A 117 -9.70 -12.46 8.45
N ARG A 118 -10.54 -11.76 7.68
CA ARG A 118 -11.39 -10.66 8.14
C ARG A 118 -12.67 -11.09 8.84
N LYS A 119 -12.91 -12.40 8.99
CA LYS A 119 -14.03 -12.93 9.79
C LYS A 119 -13.78 -12.82 11.30
N SER A 120 -12.53 -12.66 11.73
CA SER A 120 -12.18 -12.51 13.15
C SER A 120 -12.50 -11.09 13.63
N ASP A 121 -13.35 -10.97 14.66
CA ASP A 121 -13.58 -9.70 15.36
C ASP A 121 -12.40 -9.30 16.27
N ASN A 122 -11.53 -10.25 16.61
CA ASN A 122 -10.31 -9.99 17.38
C ASN A 122 -9.17 -9.55 16.45
N LEU A 123 -8.65 -8.33 16.65
CA LEU A 123 -7.58 -7.77 15.82
C LEU A 123 -6.27 -8.56 15.92
N SER A 124 -5.90 -9.05 17.10
CA SER A 124 -4.68 -9.84 17.27
C SER A 124 -4.75 -11.13 16.45
N ASP A 125 -5.86 -11.86 16.56
CA ASP A 125 -6.06 -13.09 15.80
C ASP A 125 -6.17 -12.82 14.30
N HIS A 126 -6.83 -11.74 13.88
CA HIS A 126 -6.83 -11.27 12.48
C HIS A 126 -5.41 -11.11 11.96
N LEU A 127 -4.55 -10.35 12.66
CA LEU A 127 -3.19 -10.09 12.21
C LEU A 127 -2.33 -11.36 12.20
N ILE A 128 -2.49 -12.24 13.19
CA ILE A 128 -1.81 -13.55 13.19
C ILE A 128 -2.24 -14.41 12.01
N GLN A 129 -3.53 -14.46 11.68
CA GLN A 129 -4.01 -15.19 10.50
C GLN A 129 -3.49 -14.59 9.20
N SER A 130 -3.36 -13.25 9.14
CA SER A 130 -2.72 -12.56 8.01
C SER A 130 -1.26 -12.99 7.81
N ILE A 131 -0.49 -13.13 8.89
CA ILE A 131 0.89 -13.61 8.84
C ILE A 131 0.95 -15.09 8.43
N LYS A 132 0.16 -15.96 9.08
CA LYS A 132 0.14 -17.41 8.79
C LYS A 132 -0.25 -17.71 7.34
N SER A 133 -1.25 -17.01 6.82
CA SER A 133 -1.69 -17.14 5.43
C SER A 133 -0.78 -16.42 4.43
N LYS A 134 0.15 -15.57 4.93
CA LYS A 134 1.00 -14.66 4.16
C LYS A 134 0.17 -13.80 3.19
N THR A 135 -0.97 -13.29 3.66
CA THR A 135 -1.95 -12.52 2.88
C THR A 135 -2.44 -11.32 3.68
N GLY A 136 -2.33 -10.11 3.12
CA GLY A 136 -2.76 -8.87 3.77
C GLY A 136 -2.70 -7.65 2.84
N ASN A 137 -3.55 -6.66 3.09
CA ASN A 137 -3.52 -5.37 2.38
C ASN A 137 -2.78 -4.30 3.23
N CYS A 138 -2.90 -3.03 2.87
CA CYS A 138 -2.23 -1.93 3.54
C CYS A 138 -2.53 -1.90 5.04
N GLY A 139 -3.79 -2.11 5.44
CA GLY A 139 -4.21 -2.14 6.84
C GLY A 139 -3.48 -3.18 7.69
N GLU A 140 -3.48 -4.45 7.26
CA GLU A 140 -2.84 -5.54 8.01
C GLU A 140 -1.32 -5.33 8.12
N LEU A 141 -0.67 -4.96 7.01
CA LEU A 141 0.77 -4.73 7.01
C LEU A 141 1.17 -3.51 7.86
N ALA A 142 0.37 -2.43 7.83
CA ALA A 142 0.62 -1.24 8.64
C ALA A 142 0.46 -1.53 10.13
N TYR A 143 -0.54 -2.33 10.54
CA TYR A 143 -0.69 -2.70 11.95
C TYR A 143 0.48 -3.55 12.47
N ILE A 144 0.99 -4.46 11.64
CA ILE A 144 2.16 -5.28 12.01
C ILE A 144 3.42 -4.40 12.10
N ALA A 145 3.62 -3.49 11.14
CA ALA A 145 4.73 -2.53 11.22
C ALA A 145 4.63 -1.66 12.48
N TYR A 146 3.43 -1.15 12.79
CA TYR A 146 3.15 -0.37 13.99
C TYR A 146 3.57 -1.12 15.26
N ALA A 147 3.16 -2.38 15.41
CA ALA A 147 3.54 -3.22 16.53
C ALA A 147 5.06 -3.40 16.66
N LEU A 148 5.75 -3.69 15.54
CA LEU A 148 7.20 -3.89 15.52
C LEU A 148 7.99 -2.59 15.77
N LEU A 149 7.47 -1.44 15.33
CA LEU A 149 8.04 -0.11 15.61
C LEU A 149 7.98 0.20 17.11
N HIS A 150 6.83 0.00 17.74
CA HIS A 150 6.65 0.18 19.19
C HIS A 150 7.56 -0.76 19.99
N ASN A 151 7.61 -2.05 19.63
CA ASN A 151 8.53 -3.00 20.27
C ASN A 151 10.01 -2.62 20.10
N SER A 152 10.33 -1.85 19.07
CA SER A 152 11.69 -1.36 18.82
C SER A 152 11.98 -0.02 19.48
N GLY A 153 11.06 0.52 20.29
CA GLY A 153 11.23 1.75 21.06
C GLY A 153 10.80 3.04 20.34
N PHE A 154 10.13 2.95 19.19
CA PHE A 154 9.60 4.12 18.49
C PHE A 154 8.16 4.43 18.95
N ASP A 155 7.87 5.69 19.27
CA ASP A 155 6.49 6.17 19.43
C ASP A 155 5.87 6.40 18.04
N ALA A 156 5.41 5.31 17.42
CA ALA A 156 4.83 5.35 16.08
C ALA A 156 3.34 5.73 16.13
N ASP A 157 2.87 6.47 15.13
CA ASP A 157 1.45 6.69 14.86
C ASP A 157 0.97 5.76 13.74
N TYR A 158 -0.32 5.40 13.77
CA TYR A 158 -0.98 4.70 12.67
C TYR A 158 -1.79 5.71 11.86
N ILE A 159 -1.51 5.78 10.57
CA ILE A 159 -2.10 6.78 9.69
C ILE A 159 -3.03 6.11 8.71
N ILE A 160 -4.25 6.65 8.58
CA ILE A 160 -5.17 6.31 7.50
C ILE A 160 -5.38 7.55 6.62
N PHE A 161 -5.03 7.41 5.35
CA PHE A 161 -5.46 8.29 4.28
C PHE A 161 -6.80 7.79 3.76
N ASP A 162 -7.75 8.69 3.62
CA ASP A 162 -9.03 8.44 2.96
C ASP A 162 -9.14 9.44 1.80
N ASP A 163 -9.53 8.90 0.65
CA ASP A 163 -9.79 9.64 -0.57
C ASP A 163 -11.17 10.29 -0.44
N LEU A 164 -11.23 11.46 0.19
CA LEU A 164 -12.49 12.17 0.42
C LEU A 164 -13.23 12.52 -0.86
N LYS A 165 -12.50 12.69 -1.98
CA LYS A 165 -13.06 13.21 -3.23
C LYS A 165 -13.74 12.10 -4.02
N ASN A 166 -13.05 10.98 -4.23
CA ASN A 166 -13.55 9.91 -5.09
C ASN A 166 -13.88 8.62 -4.32
N LYS A 167 -13.42 8.49 -3.06
CA LYS A 167 -13.57 7.29 -2.20
C LYS A 167 -13.11 6.01 -2.87
N ARG A 168 -12.04 6.11 -3.68
CA ARG A 168 -11.50 4.99 -4.45
C ARG A 168 -10.38 4.28 -3.72
N PHE A 169 -9.64 4.97 -2.86
CA PHE A 169 -8.43 4.41 -2.26
C PHE A 169 -8.21 4.86 -0.81
N ASP A 170 -8.63 4.03 0.13
CA ASP A 170 -8.20 4.14 1.52
C ASP A 170 -6.84 3.44 1.69
N HIS A 171 -5.91 4.11 2.35
CA HIS A 171 -4.55 3.60 2.50
C HIS A 171 -3.99 3.82 3.90
N ALA A 172 -3.41 2.76 4.47
CA ALA A 172 -2.88 2.77 5.82
C ALA A 172 -1.36 2.61 5.85
N ILE A 173 -0.69 3.42 6.67
CA ILE A 173 0.77 3.41 6.89
C ILE A 173 1.10 3.69 8.37
N CYS A 174 2.38 3.74 8.70
CA CYS A 174 2.86 4.26 9.98
C CYS A 174 3.59 5.60 9.80
N GLN A 175 3.63 6.41 10.87
CA GLN A 175 4.48 7.57 10.99
C GLN A 175 5.41 7.40 12.20
N VAL A 176 6.66 7.83 12.08
CA VAL A 176 7.60 7.92 13.20
C VAL A 176 8.27 9.29 13.20
N GLU A 177 8.69 9.75 14.37
CA GLU A 177 9.52 10.93 14.50
C GLU A 177 10.95 10.50 14.85
N ILE A 178 11.93 11.00 14.09
CA ILE A 178 13.34 10.78 14.31
C ILE A 178 13.99 12.15 14.44
N LEU A 179 14.45 12.47 15.66
CA LEU A 179 15.15 13.74 15.96
C LEU A 179 14.40 14.99 15.46
N GLY A 180 13.07 15.04 15.67
CA GLY A 180 12.22 16.17 15.27
C GLY A 180 11.72 16.12 13.82
N GLU A 181 12.21 15.20 13.00
CA GLU A 181 11.73 15.01 11.62
C GLU A 181 10.74 13.85 11.53
N LYS A 182 9.62 14.07 10.81
CA LYS A 182 8.57 13.06 10.64
C LYS A 182 8.79 12.24 9.37
N TYR A 183 8.70 10.93 9.52
CA TYR A 183 8.86 9.97 8.44
C TYR A 183 7.64 9.07 8.31
N TYR A 184 7.36 8.66 7.09
CA TYR A 184 6.33 7.68 6.76
C TYR A 184 6.95 6.33 6.44
N VAL A 185 6.35 5.29 7.01
CA VAL A 185 6.73 3.88 6.83
C VAL A 185 5.56 3.15 6.22
N ASP A 186 5.69 2.78 4.95
CA ASP A 186 4.67 2.10 4.18
C ASP A 186 5.13 0.67 3.82
N PRO A 187 4.75 -0.33 4.62
CA PRO A 187 5.12 -1.71 4.36
C PRO A 187 4.47 -2.29 3.12
N TRP A 188 3.34 -1.75 2.67
CA TRP A 188 2.61 -2.26 1.52
C TRP A 188 3.24 -1.81 0.20
N PHE A 189 3.64 -0.54 0.08
CA PHE A 189 4.43 -0.03 -1.05
C PHE A 189 5.92 -0.32 -0.94
N ASN A 190 6.45 -0.65 0.24
CA ASN A 190 7.90 -0.65 0.51
C ASN A 190 8.47 0.75 0.31
N ILE A 191 7.97 1.70 1.09
CA ILE A 191 8.46 3.07 1.11
C ILE A 191 8.83 3.40 2.56
N PHE A 192 9.99 4.02 2.72
CA PHE A 192 10.34 4.75 3.94
C PHE A 192 10.94 6.09 3.51
N CYS A 193 10.28 7.20 3.83
CA CYS A 193 10.71 8.54 3.41
C CYS A 193 10.24 9.60 4.40
N LYS A 194 10.73 10.84 4.25
CA LYS A 194 10.19 11.99 4.97
C LYS A 194 8.71 12.19 4.62
N LYS A 195 7.92 12.65 5.60
CA LYS A 195 6.49 12.95 5.40
C LYS A 195 6.25 13.86 4.19
N THR A 196 7.14 14.86 4.00
CA THR A 196 7.07 15.83 2.90
C THR A 196 7.23 15.21 1.51
N ASP A 197 7.94 14.09 1.40
CA ASP A 197 8.33 13.51 0.12
C ASP A 197 7.36 12.40 -0.31
N TYR A 198 6.46 11.98 0.57
CA TYR A 198 5.67 10.76 0.38
C TYR A 198 4.77 10.79 -0.84
N SER A 199 4.14 11.93 -1.14
CA SER A 199 3.28 12.10 -2.33
C SER A 199 4.05 11.81 -3.62
N ASP A 200 5.29 12.30 -3.73
CA ASP A 200 6.09 12.10 -4.92
C ASP A 200 6.60 10.64 -4.99
N VAL A 201 7.07 10.11 -3.85
CA VAL A 201 7.61 8.75 -3.78
C VAL A 201 6.54 7.68 -4.05
N ILE A 202 5.30 7.85 -3.55
CA ILE A 202 4.21 6.90 -3.83
C ILE A 202 3.81 6.93 -5.30
N LEU A 203 3.76 8.11 -5.92
CA LEU A 203 3.47 8.27 -7.35
C LEU A 203 4.53 7.60 -8.22
N GLU A 204 5.81 7.88 -7.95
CA GLU A 204 6.92 7.24 -8.65
C GLU A 204 6.84 5.71 -8.53
N LYS A 205 6.60 5.21 -7.31
CA LYS A 205 6.48 3.77 -7.06
C LYS A 205 5.32 3.14 -7.81
N ALA A 206 4.17 3.82 -7.88
CA ALA A 206 3.00 3.35 -8.59
C ALA A 206 3.25 3.31 -10.11
N ASN A 207 3.88 4.34 -10.67
CA ASN A 207 4.26 4.38 -12.09
C ASN A 207 5.20 3.21 -12.44
N ILE A 208 6.26 3.00 -11.66
CA ILE A 208 7.18 1.86 -11.84
C ILE A 208 6.41 0.53 -11.79
N TRP A 209 5.42 0.38 -10.91
CA TRP A 209 4.61 -0.85 -10.88
C TRP A 209 3.78 -1.02 -12.14
N ARG A 210 3.12 0.04 -12.64
CA ARG A 210 2.32 -0.03 -13.87
C ARG A 210 3.17 -0.38 -15.08
N GLU A 211 4.35 0.21 -15.22
CA GLU A 211 5.33 -0.13 -16.26
C GLU A 211 5.72 -1.61 -16.22
N ASN A 212 5.74 -2.22 -15.03
CA ASN A 212 6.01 -3.65 -14.83
C ASN A 212 4.72 -4.51 -14.84
N GLY A 213 3.61 -4.02 -15.37
CA GLY A 213 2.34 -4.75 -15.48
C GLY A 213 1.68 -5.07 -14.13
N LYS A 214 1.94 -4.25 -13.11
CA LYS A 214 1.34 -4.36 -11.78
C LYS A 214 0.45 -3.16 -11.49
N HIS A 215 -0.81 -3.44 -11.27
CA HIS A 215 -1.85 -2.43 -11.08
C HIS A 215 -2.45 -2.51 -9.67
N ILE A 216 -3.02 -1.40 -9.21
CA ILE A 216 -3.73 -1.33 -7.93
C ILE A 216 -5.20 -1.16 -8.25
N SER A 217 -6.04 -2.02 -7.67
CA SER A 217 -7.48 -1.91 -7.82
C SER A 217 -8.10 -1.12 -6.67
N ALA A 218 -9.01 -0.20 -7.00
CA ALA A 218 -9.91 0.48 -6.07
C ALA A 218 -10.85 -0.49 -5.37
N ARG A 219 -11.22 -1.58 -6.07
CA ARG A 219 -12.26 -2.51 -5.64
C ARG A 219 -11.90 -3.95 -5.97
N LEU A 220 -12.21 -4.87 -5.08
CA LEU A 220 -12.06 -6.31 -5.33
C LEU A 220 -13.28 -6.83 -6.09
N VAL A 221 -13.50 -6.36 -7.33
CA VAL A 221 -14.57 -6.87 -8.20
C VAL A 221 -14.01 -8.02 -9.02
N TRP A 222 -14.24 -9.25 -8.54
CA TRP A 222 -13.64 -10.44 -9.11
C TRP A 222 -13.91 -10.58 -10.61
N ASP A 223 -15.15 -10.38 -11.05
CA ASP A 223 -15.55 -10.55 -12.45
C ASP A 223 -14.77 -9.63 -13.41
N GLU A 224 -14.48 -8.39 -12.98
CA GLU A 224 -13.71 -7.43 -13.79
C GLU A 224 -12.23 -7.79 -13.80
N ILE A 225 -11.69 -8.21 -12.65
CA ILE A 225 -10.29 -8.66 -12.52
C ILE A 225 -10.06 -9.92 -13.36
N GLU A 226 -10.98 -10.88 -13.30
CA GLU A 226 -10.91 -12.12 -14.06
C GLU A 226 -10.96 -11.84 -15.57
N LYS A 227 -11.88 -10.99 -16.03
CA LYS A 227 -11.95 -10.58 -17.45
C LYS A 227 -10.65 -9.90 -17.89
N TYR A 228 -10.13 -8.96 -17.09
CA TYR A 228 -8.85 -8.32 -17.39
C TYR A 228 -7.70 -9.33 -17.48
N LEU A 229 -7.59 -10.26 -16.54
CA LEU A 229 -6.54 -11.28 -16.55
C LEU A 229 -6.69 -12.29 -17.70
N LYS A 230 -7.93 -12.64 -18.09
CA LYS A 230 -8.20 -13.56 -19.22
C LYS A 230 -7.90 -12.94 -20.58
N TYR A 231 -8.35 -11.70 -20.78
CA TYR A 231 -8.37 -11.07 -22.10
C TYR A 231 -7.26 -10.04 -22.30
N ASN A 232 -6.55 -9.66 -21.23
CA ASN A 232 -5.56 -8.58 -21.23
C ASN A 232 -6.10 -7.27 -21.85
N ASP A 233 -7.38 -7.00 -21.62
CA ASP A 233 -8.08 -5.84 -22.17
C ASP A 233 -8.08 -4.69 -21.15
N SER A 234 -7.35 -3.64 -21.49
CA SER A 234 -7.16 -2.45 -20.66
C SER A 234 -8.46 -1.69 -20.39
N GLN A 235 -9.53 -1.92 -21.16
CA GLN A 235 -10.84 -1.35 -20.89
C GLN A 235 -11.37 -1.79 -19.52
N PHE A 236 -11.22 -3.08 -19.18
CA PHE A 236 -11.64 -3.59 -17.87
C PHE A 236 -10.84 -2.92 -16.76
N LEU A 237 -9.51 -2.87 -16.90
CA LEU A 237 -8.61 -2.25 -15.92
C LEU A 237 -8.97 -0.79 -15.63
N SER A 238 -9.24 -0.01 -16.68
CA SER A 238 -9.48 1.45 -16.57
C SER A 238 -10.65 1.83 -15.64
N SER A 239 -11.62 0.93 -15.48
CA SER A 239 -12.82 1.16 -14.68
C SER A 239 -12.57 1.08 -13.16
N PHE A 240 -11.63 0.23 -12.74
CA PHE A 240 -11.39 -0.07 -11.33
C PHE A 240 -9.96 0.23 -10.86
N GLU A 241 -9.02 0.54 -11.75
CA GLU A 241 -7.65 0.89 -11.37
C GLU A 241 -7.59 2.21 -10.57
N ILE A 242 -6.64 2.26 -9.63
CA ILE A 242 -6.19 3.48 -8.95
C ILE A 242 -5.25 4.27 -9.86
N LYS A 243 -5.68 5.49 -10.20
CA LYS A 243 -4.93 6.40 -11.07
C LYS A 243 -4.01 7.31 -10.25
N ASN A 244 -3.18 8.09 -10.95
CA ASN A 244 -2.28 9.04 -10.28
C ASN A 244 -3.06 10.15 -9.57
N GLU A 245 -4.18 10.58 -10.13
CA GLU A 245 -5.05 11.56 -9.51
C GLU A 245 -5.61 11.04 -8.19
N ASP A 246 -5.93 9.74 -8.10
CA ASP A 246 -6.41 9.12 -6.85
C ASP A 246 -5.30 9.15 -5.77
N LEU A 247 -4.05 8.88 -6.16
CA LEU A 247 -2.90 8.93 -5.24
C LEU A 247 -2.55 10.36 -4.81
N GLN A 248 -2.72 11.35 -5.69
CA GLN A 248 -2.53 12.77 -5.39
C GLN A 248 -3.61 13.31 -4.45
N ASN A 249 -4.82 12.73 -4.51
CA ASN A 249 -5.93 13.12 -3.64
C ASN A 249 -5.89 12.42 -2.26
N LEU A 250 -4.85 11.64 -1.95
CA LEU A 250 -4.70 11.02 -0.64
C LEU A 250 -4.53 12.09 0.45
N THR A 251 -5.64 12.41 1.11
CA THR A 251 -5.66 13.31 2.25
C THR A 251 -5.62 12.54 3.55
N LYS A 252 -4.81 13.01 4.51
CA LYS A 252 -4.72 12.39 5.85
C LYS A 252 -5.92 12.85 6.69
N ILE A 253 -6.72 11.91 7.18
CA ILE A 253 -7.93 12.22 7.95
C ILE A 253 -7.78 11.83 9.41
N ILE A 254 -7.18 10.66 9.66
CA ILE A 254 -6.95 10.15 11.00
C ILE A 254 -5.44 10.14 11.19
N GLU A 255 -4.89 11.25 11.71
CA GLU A 255 -3.66 11.17 12.47
C GLU A 255 -4.04 10.77 13.90
N GLY A 256 -3.63 9.58 14.33
CA GLY A 256 -3.80 9.20 15.72
C GLY A 256 -2.74 8.19 16.13
N LYS A 257 -2.32 8.28 17.38
CA LYS A 257 -1.98 7.07 18.12
C LYS A 257 -3.20 6.16 17.95
N VAL A 258 -3.04 4.87 17.69
CA VAL A 258 -4.20 3.98 17.74
C VAL A 258 -4.73 4.08 19.16
N ILE A 259 -5.78 4.90 19.38
CA ILE A 259 -6.34 5.17 20.70
C ILE A 259 -7.18 3.95 21.04
N SER A 260 -6.48 2.94 21.53
CA SER A 260 -7.02 1.89 22.33
C SER A 260 -5.88 1.51 23.22
N SER A 261 -5.93 2.05 24.44
CA SER A 261 -5.15 1.65 25.61
C SER A 261 -5.10 0.14 25.84
N ASP A 262 -5.87 -0.65 25.09
CA ASP A 262 -6.07 -2.09 25.26
C ASP A 262 -5.90 -2.91 23.96
N LEU A 263 -5.13 -2.44 22.96
CA LEU A 263 -4.79 -3.35 21.85
C LEU A 263 -3.64 -4.28 22.25
N PRO A 264 -3.86 -5.62 22.38
CA PRO A 264 -2.81 -6.58 22.73
C PRO A 264 -1.71 -6.71 21.66
N ILE A 265 -1.76 -5.94 20.57
CA ILE A 265 -0.84 -6.05 19.43
C ILE A 265 0.52 -5.37 19.67
N THR A 266 0.65 -4.51 20.69
CA THR A 266 1.97 -4.00 21.12
C THR A 266 2.53 -4.78 22.32
N SER A 267 1.79 -5.77 22.82
CA SER A 267 2.25 -6.61 23.93
C SER A 267 3.42 -7.49 23.49
N VAL A 268 4.32 -7.77 24.44
CA VAL A 268 5.43 -8.71 24.25
C VAL A 268 4.93 -10.07 23.74
N GLN A 269 3.81 -10.56 24.29
CA GLN A 269 3.18 -11.83 23.91
C GLN A 269 2.79 -11.87 22.42
N PHE A 270 2.25 -10.77 21.87
CA PHE A 270 1.93 -10.71 20.46
C PHE A 270 3.18 -10.68 19.58
N ILE A 271 4.21 -9.94 19.99
CA ILE A 271 5.49 -9.88 19.25
C ILE A 271 6.18 -11.25 19.24
N GLU A 272 6.18 -11.95 20.37
CA GLU A 272 6.67 -13.33 20.47
C GLU A 272 5.87 -14.27 19.54
N LYS A 273 4.54 -14.11 19.49
CA LYS A 273 3.68 -14.87 18.57
C LYS A 273 4.03 -14.58 17.11
N ILE A 274 4.29 -13.34 16.72
CA ILE A 274 4.78 -13.00 15.36
C ILE A 274 6.09 -13.72 15.06
N ARG A 275 7.07 -13.63 15.98
CA ARG A 275 8.40 -14.22 15.80
C ARG A 275 8.37 -15.75 15.74
N SER A 276 7.45 -16.39 16.46
CA SER A 276 7.28 -17.85 16.43
C SER A 276 6.76 -18.41 15.11
N ILE A 277 6.23 -17.56 14.21
CA ILE A 277 5.70 -17.96 12.90
C ILE A 277 6.79 -17.89 11.81
N GLN A 278 7.92 -17.24 12.09
CA GLN A 278 9.08 -17.15 11.18
C GLN A 278 9.85 -18.47 11.12
#